data_AF-A0A831W9T6-F1
#
_entry.id   AF-A0A831W9T6-F1
#
_cell.length_a   1.000
_cell.length_b   1.000
_cell.length_c   1.000
_cell.angle_alpha   90.00
_cell.angle_beta   90.00
_cell.angle_gamma   90.00
#
_symmetry.space_group_name_H-M   'P 1'
#
loop_
_entity.id
_entity.type
_entity.pdbx_description
1 polymer ?
#
loop_
_entity_poly.entity_id
_entity_poly.type
_entity_poly.pdbx_seq_one_letter_code
_entity_poly.pdbx_strand_id
1 'polypeptide(L)' 'MSHLAGVQVKDVAAELDIHPFMLSRWRKEVREGKLERAMKKPIDTKTAAELKRLKQLERDYARLKEEHEILKKAIRFCS' A
#
# COMPACT_ATOMS: atom_id res chain seq x y z
N MET A 1 -12.05 -2.22 -20.30
CA MET A 1 -12.29 -1.19 -21.34
C MET A 1 -11.92 -1.73 -22.72
N SER A 2 -10.63 -1.86 -23.10
CA SER A 2 -10.21 -2.34 -24.44
C SER A 2 -10.34 -3.85 -24.73
N HIS A 3 -10.96 -4.61 -23.83
CA HIS A 3 -11.19 -6.06 -23.97
C HIS A 3 -12.68 -6.40 -24.14
N LEU A 4 -13.54 -5.38 -24.15
CA LEU A 4 -14.97 -5.52 -24.35
C LEU A 4 -15.25 -5.72 -25.85
N ALA A 5 -16.24 -6.55 -26.17
CA ALA A 5 -16.64 -6.81 -27.55
C ALA A 5 -17.08 -5.49 -28.22
N GLY A 6 -16.59 -5.24 -29.44
CA GLY A 6 -16.90 -4.02 -30.21
C GLY A 6 -16.00 -2.81 -29.92
N VAL A 7 -15.13 -2.85 -28.90
CA VAL A 7 -14.21 -1.74 -28.59
C VAL A 7 -12.90 -1.90 -29.36
N GLN A 8 -12.53 -0.91 -30.19
CA GLN A 8 -11.26 -0.94 -30.90
C GLN A 8 -10.12 -0.37 -30.04
N VAL A 9 -8.93 -0.96 -30.20
CA VAL A 9 -7.72 -0.52 -29.49
C VAL A 9 -7.39 0.94 -29.79
N LYS A 10 -7.65 1.39 -31.02
CA LYS A 10 -7.39 2.76 -31.46
C LYS A 10 -8.23 3.79 -30.68
N ASP A 11 -9.48 3.47 -30.38
CA ASP A 11 -10.42 4.39 -29.72
C ASP A 11 -10.02 4.58 -28.25
N VAL A 12 -9.68 3.47 -27.58
CA VAL A 12 -9.18 3.50 -26.19
C VAL A 12 -7.81 4.17 -26.11
N ALA A 13 -6.96 4.00 -27.11
CA ALA A 13 -5.66 4.65 -27.14
C ALA A 13 -5.77 6.17 -27.32
N ALA A 14 -6.70 6.63 -28.18
CA ALA A 14 -6.99 8.05 -28.35
C ALA A 14 -7.55 8.69 -27.07
N GLU A 15 -8.45 8.00 -26.35
CA GLU A 15 -9.00 8.48 -25.08
C GLU A 15 -7.94 8.58 -23.97
N LEU A 16 -6.97 7.67 -23.97
CA LEU A 16 -5.85 7.67 -23.03
C LEU A 16 -4.69 8.57 -23.46
N ASP A 17 -4.80 9.26 -24.61
CA ASP A 17 -3.74 10.06 -25.24
C ASP A 17 -2.40 9.30 -25.39
N ILE A 18 -2.48 8.05 -25.85
CA ILE A 18 -1.33 7.18 -26.09
C ILE A 18 -1.35 6.63 -27.51
N HIS A 19 -0.18 6.27 -28.03
CA HIS A 19 -0.11 5.59 -29.32
C HIS A 19 -0.74 4.17 -29.25
N PRO A 20 -1.57 3.72 -30.22
CA PRO A 20 -2.25 2.40 -30.18
C PRO A 20 -1.31 1.20 -30.01
N PHE A 21 -0.07 1.31 -30.50
CA PHE A 21 0.99 0.33 -30.27
C PHE A 21 1.30 0.13 -28.78
N MET A 22 1.34 1.22 -27.99
CA MET A 22 1.62 1.16 -26.56
C MET A 22 0.58 0.33 -25.82
N LEU A 23 -0.70 0.57 -26.09
CA LEU A 23 -1.79 -0.19 -25.49
C LEU A 23 -1.74 -1.68 -25.86
N SER A 24 -1.40 -2.00 -27.11
CA SER A 24 -1.21 -3.37 -27.58
C SER A 24 -0.03 -4.06 -26.88
N ARG A 25 1.08 -3.33 -26.73
CA ARG A 25 2.28 -3.78 -26.03
C ARG A 25 2.00 -4.03 -24.55
N TRP A 26 1.37 -3.10 -23.85
CA TRP A 26 1.03 -3.27 -22.43
C TRP A 26 0.07 -4.42 -22.19
N ARG A 27 -0.93 -4.63 -23.06
CA ARG A 27 -1.78 -5.83 -23.01
C ARG A 27 -0.96 -7.12 -23.09
N LYS A 28 0.05 -7.16 -23.97
CA LYS A 28 0.96 -8.30 -24.09
C LYS A 28 1.80 -8.47 -22.83
N GLU A 29 2.36 -7.38 -22.30
CA GLU A 29 3.17 -7.40 -21.08
C GLU A 29 2.38 -7.79 -19.81
N VAL A 30 1.10 -7.44 -19.71
CA VAL A 30 0.19 -7.90 -18.64
C VAL A 30 -0.04 -9.41 -18.76
N ARG A 31 -0.39 -9.90 -19.95
CA ARG A 31 -0.61 -11.34 -20.19
C ARG A 31 0.64 -12.18 -19.98
N GLU A 32 1.82 -11.61 -20.23
CA GLU A 32 3.12 -12.24 -19.96
C GLU A 32 3.58 -12.06 -18.50
N GLY A 33 2.80 -11.38 -17.65
CA GLY A 33 3.12 -11.15 -16.23
C GLY A 33 4.33 -10.23 -15.98
N LYS A 34 4.81 -9.53 -17.01
CA LYS A 34 5.98 -8.64 -16.93
C LYS A 34 5.69 -7.39 -16.11
N LEU A 35 4.51 -6.81 -16.30
CA LEU A 35 4.07 -5.62 -15.56
C LEU A 35 3.85 -5.92 -14.07
N GLU A 36 3.30 -7.10 -13.73
CA GLU A 36 3.11 -7.50 -12.33
C GLU A 36 4.44 -7.71 -11.59
N ARG A 37 5.45 -8.30 -12.26
CA ARG A 37 6.78 -8.47 -11.67
C ARG A 37 7.50 -7.14 -11.45
N ALA A 38 7.30 -6.17 -12.35
CA ALA A 38 7.88 -4.84 -12.20
C ALA A 38 7.24 -4.05 -11.03
N MET A 39 5.94 -4.23 -10.79
CA MET A 39 5.23 -3.55 -9.69
C MET A 39 5.47 -4.20 -8.32
N LYS A 40 5.68 -5.52 -8.28
CA LYS A 40 6.10 -6.23 -7.05
C LYS A 40 7.57 -5.96 -6.78
N LYS A 41 7.91 -4.73 -6.35
CA LYS A 41 9.16 -4.52 -5.62
C LYS A 41 9.12 -5.44 -4.39
N PRO A 42 10.15 -6.27 -4.16
CA PRO A 42 10.19 -7.07 -2.94
C PRO A 42 10.13 -6.10 -1.76
N ILE A 43 9.07 -6.21 -0.96
CA ILE A 43 9.00 -5.51 0.32
C ILE A 43 10.16 -6.08 1.14
N ASP A 44 11.09 -5.22 1.54
CA ASP A 44 12.17 -5.63 2.42
C ASP A 44 11.57 -6.14 3.73
N THR A 45 11.77 -7.43 3.97
CA THR A 45 11.15 -8.15 5.09
C THR A 45 11.65 -7.60 6.43
N LYS A 46 12.87 -7.05 6.47
CA LYS A 46 13.42 -6.38 7.65
C LYS A 46 12.66 -5.10 7.95
N THR A 47 12.50 -4.21 6.97
CA THR A 47 11.71 -2.98 7.09
C THR A 47 10.27 -3.28 7.56
N ALA A 48 9.63 -4.33 7.03
CA ALA A 48 8.28 -4.73 7.46
C ALA A 48 8.23 -5.21 8.92
N ALA A 49 9.23 -5.97 9.36
CA ALA A 49 9.35 -6.43 10.74
C ALA A 49 9.62 -5.27 11.72
N GLU A 50 10.46 -4.31 11.33
CA GLU A 50 10.74 -3.10 12.10
C GLU A 50 9.48 -2.24 12.27
N LEU A 51 8.71 -2.02 11.20
CA LEU A 51 7.44 -1.29 11.28
C LEU A 51 6.45 -1.97 12.25
N LYS A 52 6.41 -3.30 12.26
CA LYS A 52 5.57 -4.06 13.20
C LYS A 52 6.02 -3.87 14.64
N ARG A 53 7.34 -3.89 14.90
CA ARG A 53 7.90 -3.64 16.24
C ARG A 53 7.61 -2.22 16.72
N LEU A 54 7.79 -1.21 15.86
CA LEU A 54 7.48 0.18 16.18
C LEU A 54 6.00 0.35 16.57
N LYS A 55 5.08 -0.19 15.78
CA LYS A 55 3.64 -0.14 16.09
C LYS A 55 3.26 -0.83 17.40
N GLN A 56 4.02 -1.84 17.81
CA GLN A 56 3.80 -2.51 19.09
C GLN A 56 4.31 -1.64 20.24
N LEU A 57 5.52 -1.09 20.09
CA LEU A 57 6.13 -0.22 21.08
C LEU A 57 5.29 1.05 21.33
N GLU A 58 4.73 1.65 20.28
CA GLU A 58 3.83 2.81 20.40
C GLU A 58 2.58 2.48 21.24
N ARG A 59 1.99 1.29 21.05
CA ARG A 59 0.81 0.86 21.81
C ARG A 59 1.14 0.63 23.28
N ASP A 60 2.27 -0.03 23.55
CA ASP A 60 2.71 -0.31 24.91
C ASP A 60 3.07 0.99 25.64
N TYR A 61 3.71 1.94 24.95
CA TYR A 61 4.00 3.27 25.49
C TYR A 61 2.72 4.06 25.81
N ALA A 62 1.72 4.04 24.92
CA ALA A 62 0.45 4.70 25.16
C ALA A 62 -0.26 4.16 26.41
N ARG A 63 -0.32 2.82 26.55
CA ARG A 63 -0.88 2.16 27.73
C ARG A 63 -0.12 2.56 29.00
N LEU A 64 1.20 2.48 28.98
CA LEU A 64 2.03 2.82 30.14
C LEU A 64 1.84 4.28 30.56
N LYS A 65 1.66 5.19 29.60
CA LYS A 65 1.40 6.60 29.86
C LYS A 65 0.03 6.81 30.53
N GLU A 66 -1.00 6.09 30.08
CA GLU A 66 -2.32 6.11 30.71
C GLU A 66 -2.27 5.60 32.16
N GLU A 67 -1.64 4.44 32.36
CA GLU A 67 -1.42 3.86 33.69
C GLU A 67 -0.70 4.85 34.61
N HIS A 68 0.40 5.43 34.15
CA HIS A 68 1.18 6.42 34.92
C HIS A 68 0.34 7.64 35.32
N GLU A 69 -0.50 8.15 34.42
CA GLU A 69 -1.37 9.29 34.73
C GLU A 69 -2.48 8.91 35.73
N ILE A 70 -3.00 7.68 35.66
CA ILE A 70 -3.95 7.17 36.67
C ILE A 70 -3.26 7.08 38.04
N LEU A 71 -2.06 6.49 38.11
CA LEU A 71 -1.31 6.35 39.36
C LEU A 71 -1.00 7.72 39.98
N LYS A 72 -0.53 8.68 39.18
CA LYS A 72 -0.29 10.05 39.65
C LYS A 72 -1.54 10.70 40.24
N LYS A 73 -2.69 10.53 39.59
CA LYS A 73 -3.97 11.06 40.09
C LYS A 73 -4.32 10.40 41.42
N ALA A 74 -4.21 9.08 41.53
CA ALA A 74 -4.48 8.36 42.76
C ALA A 74 -3.59 8.83 43.93
N ILE A 75 -2.28 9.00 43.70
CA ILE A 75 -1.35 9.54 44.70
C ILE A 75 -1.79 10.93 45.17
N ARG A 76 -2.20 11.81 44.25
CA ARG A 76 -2.67 13.16 44.59
C ARG A 76 -3.95 13.15 45.43
N PHE A 77 -4.83 12.16 45.26
CA PHE A 77 -6.06 12.05 46.05
C PHE A 77 -5.84 11.39 47.42
N CYS A 78 -4.81 10.55 47.56
CA CYS A 78 -4.49 9.84 48.80
C CYS A 78 -3.43 10.54 49.67
N SER A 79 -2.82 11.63 49.18
CA SER A 79 -1.89 12.52 49.89
C SER A 79 -2.60 13.77 50.34
#